data_AF-A0A950HE22-F1
#
_entry.id   AF-A0A950HE22-F1
#
_cell.length_a   1.000
_cell.length_b   1.000
_cell.length_c   1.000
_cell.angle_alpha   90.00
_cell.angle_beta   90.00
_cell.angle_gamma   90.00
#
_symmetry.space_group_name_H-M   'P 1'
#
loop_
_entity.id
_entity.type
_entity.pdbx_description
1 polymer ?
#
loop_
_entity_poly.entity_id
_entity_poly.type
_entity_poly.pdbx_seq_one_letter_code
_entity_poly.pdbx_strand_id
1 'polypeptide(L)'
;MFRTGRRTPPEHLDEAAASRLRRQATLADQSKRFELMMGEAALRRRLIPQTAMRTQLERLVELSQQPNIDLRIIRFDADERAHQHHDYSVIGDPDLDDEAIVWITTVTRTLRIRGDAEIREYIKHFDTLQAAATEGEPLRAFFNELTTDLPAT
;
A
#
# COMPACT_ATOMS: atom_id res chain seq x y z
N MET A 1 19.01 -19.62 -6.35
CA MET A 1 18.64 -19.49 -4.93
C MET A 1 18.32 -18.02 -4.65
N PHE A 2 17.04 -17.65 -4.51
CA PHE A 2 16.63 -16.27 -4.26
C PHE A 2 16.46 -16.05 -2.76
N ARG A 3 17.38 -15.30 -2.13
CA ARG A 3 17.19 -14.74 -0.78
C ARG A 3 16.52 -13.38 -0.94
N THR A 4 15.18 -13.34 -0.97
CA THR A 4 14.42 -12.09 -1.03
C THR A 4 14.20 -11.55 0.39
N GLY A 5 14.92 -10.47 0.71
CA GLY A 5 14.77 -9.73 1.96
C GLY A 5 16.09 -9.08 2.36
N ARG A 6 16.29 -7.81 1.99
CA ARG A 6 17.35 -7.00 2.61
C ARG A 6 16.93 -6.77 4.06
N ARG A 7 17.54 -7.50 5.00
CA ARG A 7 17.48 -7.14 6.41
C ARG A 7 18.22 -5.81 6.57
N THR A 8 17.57 -4.81 7.14
CA THR A 8 18.27 -3.57 7.50
C THR A 8 19.40 -3.94 8.46
N PRO A 9 20.66 -3.56 8.15
CA PRO A 9 21.77 -3.80 9.06
C PRO A 9 21.51 -3.16 10.42
N PRO A 10 21.95 -3.78 11.54
CA PRO A 10 21.69 -3.27 12.90
C PRO A 10 22.01 -1.78 13.08
N GLU A 11 23.09 -1.31 12.48
CA GLU A 11 23.57 0.07 12.51
C GLU A 11 22.65 1.08 11.83
N HIS A 12 21.76 0.63 10.94
CA HIS A 12 20.77 1.47 10.24
C HIS A 12 19.34 1.27 10.76
N LEU A 13 19.15 0.47 11.82
CA LEU A 13 17.81 0.19 12.34
C LEU A 13 17.11 1.44 12.84
N ASP A 14 17.81 2.29 13.58
CA ASP A 14 17.25 3.51 14.15
C ASP A 14 16.86 4.51 13.06
N GLU A 15 17.71 4.70 12.05
CA GLU A 15 17.41 5.54 10.89
C GLU A 15 16.21 5.01 10.09
N ALA A 16 16.15 3.70 9.89
CA ALA A 16 15.06 3.05 9.17
C ALA A 16 13.76 3.07 9.99
N ALA A 17 13.82 3.03 11.32
CA ALA A 17 12.68 3.20 12.21
C ALA A 17 12.19 4.66 12.18
N ALA A 18 13.08 5.63 12.32
CA ALA A 18 12.76 7.05 12.23
C ALA A 18 12.15 7.42 10.86
N SER A 19 12.62 6.82 9.77
CA SER A 19 12.02 6.97 8.44
C SER A 19 10.60 6.41 8.35
N ARG A 20 10.32 5.25 8.98
CA ARG A 20 8.98 4.68 9.06
C ARG A 20 8.03 5.55 9.88
N LEU A 21 8.48 6.06 11.02
CA LEU A 21 7.71 6.97 11.87
C LEU A 21 7.37 8.27 11.15
N ARG A 22 8.34 8.87 10.43
CA ARG A 22 8.10 10.06 9.62
C ARG A 22 7.01 9.83 8.57
N ARG A 23 7.04 8.69 7.86
CA ARG A 23 6.00 8.32 6.89
C ARG A 23 4.64 8.11 7.54
N GLN A 24 4.59 7.49 8.71
CA GLN A 24 3.32 7.34 9.46
C GLN A 24 2.76 8.71 9.88
N ALA A 25 3.62 9.65 10.29
CA ALA A 25 3.19 11.01 10.60
C ALA A 25 2.62 11.74 9.37
N THR A 26 3.16 11.48 8.17
CA THR A 26 2.64 12.04 6.91
C THR A 26 1.21 11.59 6.61
N LEU A 27 0.81 10.37 6.97
CA LEU A 27 -0.56 9.89 6.79
C LEU A 27 -1.58 10.67 7.65
N ALA A 28 -1.13 11.20 8.79
CA ALA A 28 -1.98 11.98 9.69
C ALA A 28 -2.21 13.43 9.22
N ASP A 29 -1.47 13.89 8.21
CA ASP A 29 -1.62 15.23 7.64
C ASP A 29 -2.89 15.30 6.79
N GLN A 30 -3.93 15.92 7.35
CA GLN A 30 -5.24 16.08 6.72
C GLN A 30 -5.23 17.01 5.49
N SER A 31 -4.14 17.74 5.23
CA SER A 31 -3.99 18.50 3.99
C SER A 31 -3.62 17.63 2.78
N LYS A 32 -3.22 16.37 3.02
CA LYS A 32 -2.83 15.41 2.00
C LYS A 32 -3.89 14.33 1.86
N ARG A 33 -4.20 13.96 0.62
CA ARG A 33 -5.07 12.82 0.29
C ARG A 33 -4.23 11.61 -0.10
N PHE A 34 -4.64 10.43 0.34
CA PHE A 34 -3.96 9.17 0.02
C PHE A 34 -4.97 8.19 -0.56
N GLU A 35 -4.65 7.63 -1.73
CA GLU A 35 -5.36 6.48 -2.31
C GLU A 35 -4.42 5.28 -2.25
N LEU A 36 -4.75 4.33 -1.38
CA LEU A 36 -3.93 3.18 -1.05
C LEU A 36 -4.64 1.91 -1.47
N MET A 37 -3.96 1.09 -2.26
CA MET A 37 -4.49 -0.18 -2.73
C MET A 37 -3.48 -1.29 -2.52
N MET A 38 -3.96 -2.46 -2.10
CA MET A 38 -3.14 -3.65 -1.93
C MET A 38 -3.90 -4.91 -2.37
N GLY A 39 -3.17 -5.96 -2.76
CA GLY A 39 -3.76 -7.27 -2.97
C GLY A 39 -3.87 -8.08 -1.68
N GLU A 40 -4.86 -8.95 -1.59
CA GLU A 40 -5.08 -9.88 -0.46
C GLU A 40 -3.85 -10.71 -0.10
N ALA A 41 -3.03 -11.07 -1.10
CA ALA A 41 -1.78 -11.79 -0.91
C ALA A 41 -0.80 -11.09 0.06
N ALA A 42 -0.86 -9.76 0.18
CA ALA A 42 -0.02 -9.02 1.12
C ALA A 42 -0.36 -9.34 2.59
N LEU A 43 -1.62 -9.65 2.89
CA LEU A 43 -2.10 -9.95 4.25
C LEU A 43 -1.97 -11.44 4.59
N ARG A 44 -2.01 -12.33 3.59
CA ARG A 44 -1.88 -13.79 3.81
C ARG A 44 -0.44 -14.28 3.94
N ARG A 45 0.54 -13.44 3.61
CA ARG A 45 1.96 -13.80 3.72
C ARG A 45 2.44 -13.79 5.18
N ARG A 46 3.04 -14.90 5.63
CA ARG A 46 3.63 -15.06 6.98
C ARG A 46 5.02 -14.43 7.08
N LEU A 47 5.13 -13.13 6.81
CA LEU A 47 6.40 -12.38 6.88
C LEU A 47 6.74 -11.90 8.29
N ILE A 48 5.73 -11.79 9.15
CA ILE A 48 5.84 -11.28 10.53
C ILE A 48 5.13 -12.22 11.50
N PRO A 49 5.45 -12.16 12.81
CA PRO A 49 4.69 -12.87 13.84
C PRO A 49 3.19 -12.55 13.76
N GLN A 50 2.34 -13.53 14.08
CA GLN A 50 0.89 -13.38 13.94
C GLN A 50 0.31 -12.29 14.86
N THR A 51 0.88 -12.12 16.06
CA THR A 51 0.54 -11.02 16.97
C THR A 51 0.82 -9.66 16.34
N ALA A 52 1.93 -9.52 15.61
CA ALA A 52 2.25 -8.29 14.88
C ALA A 52 1.30 -8.09 13.68
N MET A 53 0.89 -9.15 12.98
CA MET A 53 -0.09 -9.06 11.89
C MET A 53 -1.46 -8.59 12.39
N ARG A 54 -1.92 -9.08 13.54
CA ARG A 54 -3.14 -8.60 14.20
C ARG A 54 -3.10 -7.08 14.40
N THR A 55 -2.01 -6.57 14.99
CA THR A 55 -1.82 -5.11 15.17
C THR A 55 -1.76 -4.35 13.84
N GLN A 56 -1.20 -4.94 12.77
CA GLN A 56 -1.22 -4.31 11.45
C GLN A 56 -2.65 -4.20 10.89
N LEU A 57 -3.46 -5.27 10.99
CA LEU A 57 -4.84 -5.28 10.51
C LEU A 57 -5.72 -4.27 11.28
N GLU A 58 -5.59 -4.23 12.62
CA GLU A 58 -6.25 -3.23 13.47
C GLU A 58 -5.89 -1.80 13.02
N ARG A 59 -4.60 -1.55 12.74
CA ARG A 59 -4.16 -0.25 12.25
C ARG A 59 -4.71 0.09 10.87
N LEU A 60 -4.86 -0.88 9.96
CA LEU A 60 -5.48 -0.66 8.66
C LEU A 60 -6.97 -0.31 8.79
N VAL A 61 -7.69 -0.92 9.73
CA VAL A 61 -9.08 -0.55 10.05
C VAL A 61 -9.15 0.91 10.51
N GLU A 62 -8.27 1.34 11.44
CA GLU A 62 -8.21 2.74 11.89
C GLU A 62 -7.91 3.72 10.74
N LEU A 63 -6.93 3.39 9.88
CA LEU A 63 -6.56 4.22 8.75
C LEU A 63 -7.70 4.35 7.74
N SER A 64 -8.45 3.28 7.49
CA SER A 64 -9.62 3.29 6.58
C SER A 64 -10.78 4.17 7.04
N GLN A 65 -10.73 4.68 8.27
CA GLN A 65 -11.74 5.60 8.83
C GLN A 65 -11.32 7.07 8.71
N GLN A 66 -10.08 7.36 8.31
CA GLN A 66 -9.62 8.74 8.17
C GLN A 66 -10.18 9.36 6.89
N PRO A 67 -10.69 10.60 6.92
CA PRO A 67 -11.36 11.20 5.77
C PRO A 67 -10.39 11.52 4.61
N ASN A 68 -9.09 11.61 4.90
CA ASN A 68 -8.05 11.87 3.92
C ASN A 68 -7.40 10.60 3.37
N ILE A 69 -7.83 9.41 3.81
CA ILE A 69 -7.28 8.12 3.39
C ILE A 69 -8.38 7.27 2.78
N ASP A 70 -8.17 6.93 1.52
CA ASP A 70 -8.98 5.97 0.78
C ASP A 70 -8.19 4.66 0.67
N LEU A 71 -8.55 3.69 1.49
CA LEU A 71 -7.89 2.38 1.54
C LEU A 71 -8.77 1.33 0.88
N ARG A 72 -8.17 0.51 0.00
CA ARG A 72 -8.86 -0.53 -0.76
C ARG A 72 -8.04 -1.81 -0.85
N ILE A 73 -8.73 -2.94 -1.05
CA ILE A 73 -8.07 -4.24 -1.26
C ILE A 73 -8.63 -4.96 -2.49
N ILE A 74 -7.75 -5.54 -3.30
CA ILE A 74 -8.14 -6.50 -4.34
C ILE A 74 -8.13 -7.90 -3.73
N ARG A 75 -9.32 -8.50 -3.60
CA ARG A 75 -9.52 -9.84 -3.06
C ARG A 75 -9.25 -10.91 -4.13
N PHE A 76 -8.94 -12.13 -3.72
CA PHE A 76 -8.73 -13.24 -4.66
C PHE A 76 -9.99 -13.65 -5.42
N ASP A 77 -11.17 -13.33 -4.90
CA ASP A 77 -12.47 -13.57 -5.53
C ASP A 77 -12.99 -12.35 -6.31
N ALA A 78 -12.19 -11.29 -6.45
CA ALA A 78 -12.56 -10.12 -7.24
C ALA A 78 -12.49 -10.40 -8.76
N ASP A 79 -13.39 -9.78 -9.51
CA ASP A 79 -13.37 -9.78 -10.98
C ASP A 79 -12.31 -8.80 -11.50
N GLU A 80 -11.05 -9.25 -11.51
CA GLU A 80 -9.90 -8.42 -11.90
C GLU A 80 -9.92 -8.11 -13.41
N ARG A 81 -10.09 -6.82 -13.76
CA ARG A 81 -10.11 -6.34 -15.16
C ARG A 81 -8.74 -5.98 -15.71
N ALA A 82 -7.76 -5.80 -14.85
CA ALA A 82 -6.37 -5.50 -15.18
C ALA A 82 -5.46 -6.12 -14.13
N HIS A 83 -4.33 -6.70 -14.53
CA HIS A 83 -3.43 -7.37 -13.61
C HIS A 83 -2.40 -6.41 -13.00
N GLN A 84 -2.24 -6.41 -11.69
CA GLN A 84 -1.15 -5.66 -11.05
C GLN A 84 0.22 -6.32 -11.29
N HIS A 85 1.02 -5.77 -12.20
CA HIS A 85 2.36 -6.30 -12.51
C HIS A 85 3.42 -6.03 -11.41
N HIS A 86 3.36 -4.86 -10.76
CA HIS A 86 4.30 -4.45 -9.72
C HIS A 86 3.70 -3.36 -8.83
N ASP A 87 4.39 -3.02 -7.75
CA ASP A 87 4.07 -1.85 -6.95
C ASP A 87 4.54 -0.56 -7.64
N TYR A 88 3.78 0.50 -7.45
CA TYR A 88 4.14 1.85 -7.87
C TYR A 88 3.42 2.87 -6.99
N SER A 89 3.88 4.11 -7.02
CA SER A 89 3.23 5.24 -6.36
C SER A 89 3.21 6.43 -7.30
N VAL A 90 2.05 7.02 -7.50
CA VAL A 90 1.90 8.31 -8.17
C VAL A 90 1.91 9.39 -7.09
N ILE A 91 2.76 10.40 -7.23
CA ILE A 91 2.90 11.51 -6.29
C ILE A 91 2.67 12.80 -7.07
N GLY A 92 1.76 13.64 -6.57
CA GLY A 92 1.28 14.82 -7.29
C GLY A 92 0.11 14.49 -8.22
N ASP A 93 -0.52 15.54 -8.75
CA ASP A 93 -1.59 15.45 -9.73
C ASP A 93 -1.08 16.07 -11.04
N PRO A 94 -0.93 15.31 -12.14
CA PRO A 94 -0.36 15.85 -13.38
C PRO A 94 -1.21 16.97 -14.02
N ASP A 95 -2.47 17.16 -13.60
CA ASP A 95 -3.31 18.26 -14.06
C ASP A 95 -3.13 19.55 -13.22
N LEU A 96 -2.52 19.45 -12.05
CA LEU A 96 -2.33 20.56 -11.10
C LEU A 96 -0.86 20.83 -10.71
N ASP A 97 0.02 19.86 -10.94
CA ASP A 97 1.41 19.80 -10.47
C ASP A 97 2.32 19.28 -11.59
N ASP A 98 3.19 20.14 -12.10
CA ASP A 98 4.18 19.80 -13.14
C ASP A 98 5.33 18.94 -12.61
N GLU A 99 5.44 18.78 -11.28
CA GLU A 99 6.38 17.88 -10.63
C GLU A 99 5.82 16.47 -10.39
N ALA A 100 4.61 16.17 -10.88
CA ALA A 100 4.00 14.84 -10.77
C ALA A 100 4.97 13.74 -11.22
N ILE A 101 5.03 12.66 -10.44
CA ILE A 101 6.04 11.61 -10.62
C ILE A 101 5.52 10.24 -10.24
N VAL A 102 5.88 9.23 -11.03
CA VAL A 102 5.67 7.82 -10.66
C VAL A 102 6.96 7.22 -10.13
N TRP A 103 6.89 6.61 -8.95
CA TRP A 103 7.98 5.87 -8.33
C TRP A 103 7.72 4.38 -8.41
N ILE A 104 8.69 3.62 -8.90
CA ILE A 104 8.64 2.15 -8.97
C ILE A 104 9.89 1.62 -8.31
N THR A 105 9.75 0.85 -7.24
CA THR A 105 10.91 0.28 -6.54
C THR A 105 11.11 -1.17 -6.95
N THR A 106 12.20 -1.41 -7.66
CA THR A 106 12.67 -2.78 -7.94
C THR A 106 13.64 -3.24 -6.85
N VAL A 107 14.07 -4.50 -6.93
CA VAL A 107 15.05 -5.07 -6.01
C VAL A 107 16.37 -4.27 -5.97
N THR A 108 16.78 -3.65 -7.09
CA THR A 108 18.10 -3.01 -7.20
C THR A 108 18.06 -1.51 -7.38
N ARG A 109 16.96 -0.95 -7.87
CA ARG A 109 16.84 0.47 -8.23
C ARG A 109 15.41 0.97 -8.07
N THR A 110 15.26 2.28 -7.93
CA THR A 110 13.97 2.97 -8.03
C THR A 110 13.91 3.70 -9.36
N LEU A 111 12.90 3.41 -10.17
CA LEU A 111 12.59 4.18 -11.38
C LEU A 111 11.75 5.40 -10.99
N ARG A 112 12.02 6.52 -11.65
CA ARG A 112 11.30 7.79 -11.48
C ARG A 112 10.85 8.25 -12.86
N ILE A 113 9.56 8.22 -13.10
CA ILE A 113 8.96 8.55 -14.40
C ILE A 113 8.27 9.90 -14.26
N ARG A 114 8.65 10.85 -15.12
CA ARG A 114 8.09 12.22 -15.18
C ARG A 114 7.40 12.54 -16.51
N GLY A 115 7.35 11.58 -17.45
CA GLY A 115 6.66 11.79 -18.72
C GLY A 115 5.15 11.82 -18.51
N ASP A 116 4.50 12.93 -18.85
CA ASP A 116 3.05 13.13 -18.65
C ASP A 116 2.21 11.96 -19.21
N ALA A 117 2.47 11.54 -20.45
CA ALA A 117 1.77 10.43 -21.07
C ALA A 117 1.95 9.09 -20.31
N GLU A 118 3.13 8.84 -19.77
CA GLU A 118 3.40 7.63 -18.98
C GLU A 118 2.71 7.70 -17.61
N ILE A 119 2.77 8.87 -16.94
CA ILE A 119 2.08 9.10 -15.66
C ILE A 119 0.57 8.84 -15.82
N ARG A 120 -0.04 9.38 -16.88
CA ARG A 120 -1.47 9.18 -17.17
C ARG A 120 -1.83 7.73 -17.40
N GLU A 121 -0.96 6.94 -18.03
CA GLU A 121 -1.18 5.50 -18.19
C GLU A 121 -1.14 4.77 -16.84
N TYR A 122 -0.23 5.15 -15.93
CA TYR A 122 -0.22 4.61 -14.55
C TYR A 122 -1.47 4.97 -13.76
N ILE A 123 -1.96 6.21 -13.88
CA ILE A 123 -3.21 6.64 -13.23
C ILE A 123 -4.38 5.82 -13.76
N LYS A 124 -4.54 5.72 -15.08
CA LYS A 124 -5.59 4.91 -15.72
C LYS A 124 -5.53 3.44 -15.31
N HIS A 125 -4.33 2.88 -15.21
CA HIS A 125 -4.15 1.52 -14.72
C HIS A 125 -4.58 1.38 -13.25
N PHE A 126 -4.23 2.34 -12.40
CA PHE A 126 -4.69 2.40 -10.99
C PHE A 126 -6.22 2.45 -10.91
N ASP A 127 -6.87 3.32 -11.70
CA ASP A 127 -8.33 3.44 -11.75
C ASP A 127 -9.02 2.13 -12.21
N THR A 128 -8.37 1.40 -13.13
CA THR A 128 -8.89 0.12 -13.61
C THR A 128 -8.84 -0.95 -12.52
N LEU A 129 -7.74 -1.01 -11.76
CA LEU A 129 -7.61 -1.88 -10.58
C LEU A 129 -8.63 -1.50 -9.50
N GLN A 130 -8.84 -0.20 -9.33
CA GLN A 130 -9.72 0.38 -8.34
C GLN A 130 -11.17 -0.10 -8.51
N ALA A 131 -11.62 -0.26 -9.75
CA ALA A 131 -12.97 -0.75 -10.06
C ALA A 131 -13.27 -2.20 -9.59
N ALA A 132 -12.24 -2.99 -9.27
CA ALA A 132 -12.37 -4.35 -8.73
C ALA A 132 -12.08 -4.43 -7.22
N ALA A 133 -11.66 -3.33 -6.59
CA ALA A 133 -11.23 -3.31 -5.21
C ALA A 133 -12.41 -3.16 -4.23
N THR A 134 -12.27 -3.77 -3.06
CA THR A 134 -13.19 -3.63 -1.93
C THR A 134 -12.73 -2.47 -1.03
N GLU A 135 -13.67 -1.62 -0.63
CA GLU A 135 -13.44 -0.44 0.21
C GLU A 135 -14.49 -0.32 1.31
N GLY A 136 -14.38 0.71 2.16
CA GLY A 136 -15.42 1.07 3.12
C GLY A 136 -15.71 0.00 4.17
N GLU A 137 -16.99 -0.27 4.43
CA GLU A 137 -17.40 -1.24 5.46
C GLU A 137 -17.01 -2.68 5.10
N PRO A 138 -17.25 -3.18 3.87
CA PRO A 138 -16.83 -4.53 3.50
C PRO A 138 -15.33 -4.78 3.65
N LEU A 139 -14.50 -3.77 3.42
CA LEU A 139 -13.05 -3.84 3.66
C LEU A 139 -12.74 -4.05 5.15
N ARG A 140 -13.37 -3.28 6.04
CA ARG A 140 -13.17 -3.39 7.49
C ARG A 140 -13.67 -4.72 8.01
N ALA A 141 -14.81 -5.20 7.53
CA ALA A 141 -15.32 -6.53 7.85
C ALA A 141 -14.30 -7.61 7.45
N PHE A 142 -13.73 -7.51 6.25
CA PHE A 142 -12.70 -8.43 5.78
C PHE A 142 -11.42 -8.41 6.64
N PHE A 143 -10.94 -7.23 7.06
CA PHE A 143 -9.78 -7.15 7.97
C PHE A 143 -10.07 -7.76 9.35
N ASN A 144 -11.29 -7.60 9.86
CA ASN A 144 -11.71 -8.22 11.13
C ASN A 144 -11.82 -9.74 11.02
N GLU A 145 -12.32 -10.26 9.90
CA GLU A 145 -12.34 -11.70 9.59
C GLU A 145 -10.92 -12.27 9.61
N LEU A 146 -10.00 -11.67 8.85
CA LEU A 146 -8.59 -12.09 8.83
C LEU A 146 -7.95 -12.05 10.23
N THR A 147 -8.37 -11.11 11.07
CA THR A 147 -7.88 -10.97 12.45
C THR A 147 -8.37 -12.10 13.35
N THR A 148 -9.61 -12.59 13.16
CA THR A 148 -10.16 -13.74 13.87
C THR A 148 -9.49 -15.05 13.43
N ASP A 149 -9.15 -15.17 12.14
CA ASP A 149 -8.49 -16.35 11.57
C ASP A 149 -7.04 -16.55 12.03
N LEU A 150 -6.41 -15.51 12.59
CA LEU A 150 -5.07 -15.62 13.15
C LEU A 150 -5.10 -16.37 14.49
N PRO A 151 -4.47 -17.56 14.63
CA PRO A 151 -4.48 -18.31 15.87
C PRO A 151 -4.00 -17.47 17.06
N ALA A 152 -4.65 -17.64 18.21
CA ALA A 152 -4.08 -17.23 19.48
C ALA A 152 -2.87 -18.14 19.75
N THR A 153 -1.69 -17.55 19.82
CA THR A 153 -0.40 -18.22 20.05
C THR A 153 -0.44 -19.27 21.16
#